data_AF-A0A653CZP5-F1
#
_entry.id   AF-A0A653CZP5-F1
#
_cell.length_a   1.000
_cell.length_b   1.000
_cell.length_c   1.000
_cell.angle_alpha   90.00
_cell.angle_beta   90.00
_cell.angle_gamma   90.00
#
_symmetry.space_group_name_H-M   'P 1'
#
loop_
_entity.id
_entity.type
_entity.pdbx_description
1 polymer ?
#
loop_
_entity_poly.entity_id
_entity_poly.type
_entity_poly.pdbx_seq_one_letter_code
_entity_poly.pdbx_strand_id
1 'polypeptide(L)'
;MIVDREHDKHREIARVAMTKVTKIWRDHNITKATKMSLVQSLQFSVFLYTSEIWTVEKADRARIDAFEMWTWRRMLRVPYTAHRTNVSILDELGNPKRLSSIVSTRMLTFFGHIH
;
A
#
# COMPACT_ATOMS: atom_id res chain seq x y z
N MET A 1 18.66 -10.13 9.54
CA MET A 1 17.84 -11.37 9.58
C MET A 1 16.68 -11.34 10.57
N ILE A 2 16.74 -10.61 11.70
CA ILE A 2 15.59 -10.47 12.62
C ILE A 2 14.58 -9.42 12.13
N VAL A 3 15.07 -8.32 11.54
CA VAL A 3 14.22 -7.20 11.12
C VAL A 3 13.36 -7.50 9.88
N ASP A 4 13.89 -8.23 8.89
CA ASP A 4 13.14 -8.63 7.68
C ASP A 4 11.91 -9.51 8.05
N ARG A 5 12.02 -10.31 9.11
CA ARG A 5 10.94 -11.17 9.65
C ARG A 5 9.78 -10.38 10.24
N GLU A 6 10.05 -9.31 10.98
CA GLU A 6 8.99 -8.49 11.58
C GLU A 6 8.28 -7.59 10.54
N HIS A 7 8.99 -7.17 9.50
CA HIS A 7 8.39 -6.48 8.35
C HIS A 7 7.42 -7.40 7.59
N ASP A 8 7.84 -8.65 7.31
CA ASP A 8 6.97 -9.63 6.68
C ASP A 8 5.73 -9.92 7.52
N LYS A 9 5.85 -9.93 8.85
CA LYS A 9 4.73 -10.10 9.78
C LYS A 9 3.74 -8.93 9.73
N HIS A 10 4.20 -7.68 9.74
CA HIS A 10 3.31 -6.51 9.60
C HIS A 10 2.61 -6.48 8.25
N ARG A 11 3.34 -6.82 7.17
CA ARG A 11 2.74 -6.97 5.84
C ARG A 11 1.68 -8.06 5.82
N GLU A 12 1.92 -9.18 6.50
CA GLU A 12 0.96 -10.28 6.59
C GLU A 12 -0.28 -9.88 7.40
N ILE A 13 -0.11 -9.14 8.50
CA ILE A 13 -1.24 -8.55 9.23
C ILE A 13 -2.06 -7.64 8.32
N ALA A 14 -1.42 -6.79 7.52
CA ALA A 14 -2.12 -5.95 6.54
C ALA A 14 -2.85 -6.78 5.47
N ARG A 15 -2.26 -7.89 4.99
CA ARG A 15 -2.93 -8.81 4.05
C ARG A 15 -4.15 -9.48 4.68
N VAL A 16 -4.04 -9.94 5.92
CA VAL A 16 -5.14 -10.54 6.67
C VAL A 16 -6.23 -9.52 6.96
N ALA A 17 -5.87 -8.27 7.27
CA ALA A 17 -6.85 -7.19 7.39
C ALA A 17 -7.59 -6.99 6.06
N MET A 18 -6.86 -6.93 4.93
CA MET A 18 -7.44 -6.79 3.59
C MET A 18 -8.39 -7.93 3.20
N THR A 19 -8.15 -9.16 3.68
CA THR A 19 -9.06 -10.29 3.46
C THR A 19 -10.31 -10.20 4.34
N LYS A 20 -10.19 -9.69 5.57
CA LYS A 20 -11.33 -9.47 6.48
C LYS A 20 -12.28 -8.36 6.00
N VAL A 21 -11.74 -7.28 5.42
CA VAL A 21 -12.55 -6.18 4.85
C VAL A 21 -13.10 -6.47 3.44
N THR A 22 -13.08 -7.72 2.97
CA THR A 22 -13.66 -8.12 1.68
C THR A 22 -15.14 -7.80 1.50
N LYS A 23 -15.91 -7.83 2.59
CA LYS A 23 -17.32 -7.39 2.57
C LYS A 23 -17.45 -5.90 2.23
N ILE A 24 -16.53 -5.05 2.72
CA ILE A 24 -16.48 -3.60 2.44
C ILE A 24 -16.11 -3.36 0.98
N TRP A 25 -15.17 -4.14 0.42
CA TRP A 25 -14.81 -4.03 -1.00
C TRP A 25 -15.98 -4.36 -1.92
N ARG A 26 -16.81 -5.34 -1.54
CA ARG A 26 -18.01 -5.77 -2.30
C ARG A 26 -19.13 -4.74 -2.30
N ASP A 27 -19.24 -3.94 -1.25
CA ASP A 27 -20.32 -2.97 -1.11
C ASP A 27 -20.13 -1.79 -2.08
N HIS A 28 -21.12 -1.54 -2.93
CA HIS A 28 -21.11 -0.43 -3.88
C HIS A 28 -21.56 0.90 -3.25
N ASN A 29 -22.23 0.86 -2.08
CA ASN A 29 -22.65 2.08 -1.38
C ASN A 29 -21.47 2.88 -0.82
N ILE A 30 -20.33 2.23 -0.61
CA ILE A 30 -19.12 2.89 -0.08
C ILE A 30 -18.36 3.53 -1.24
N THR A 31 -18.18 4.86 -1.13
CA THR A 31 -17.48 5.65 -2.14
C THR A 31 -16.05 5.16 -2.36
N LYS A 32 -15.57 5.29 -3.60
CA LYS A 32 -14.18 4.93 -3.97
C LYS A 32 -13.15 5.68 -3.11
N ALA A 33 -13.45 6.92 -2.73
CA ALA A 33 -12.60 7.75 -1.88
C ALA A 33 -12.37 7.14 -0.48
N THR A 34 -13.43 6.67 0.19
CA THR A 34 -13.31 6.03 1.51
C THR A 34 -12.52 4.72 1.43
N LYS A 35 -12.74 3.94 0.36
CA LYS A 35 -11.97 2.72 0.08
C LYS A 35 -10.48 3.01 -0.13
N MET A 36 -10.16 4.08 -0.88
CA MET A 36 -8.77 4.52 -1.09
C MET A 36 -8.13 4.98 0.23
N SER A 37 -8.84 5.76 1.05
CA SER A 37 -8.31 6.20 2.35
C SER A 37 -8.01 5.02 3.28
N LEU A 38 -8.82 3.97 3.26
CA LEU A 38 -8.61 2.79 4.10
C LEU A 38 -7.36 2.00 3.67
N VAL A 39 -7.15 1.84 2.37
CA VAL A 39 -5.92 1.26 1.80
C VAL A 39 -4.69 2.09 2.17
N GLN A 40 -4.78 3.41 2.02
CA GLN A 40 -3.71 4.33 2.37
C GLN A 40 -3.34 4.23 3.85
N SER A 41 -4.31 4.20 4.76
CA SER A 41 -4.06 4.06 6.20
C SER A 41 -3.32 2.76 6.56
N LEU A 42 -3.69 1.63 5.95
CA LEU A 42 -2.98 0.35 6.15
C LEU A 42 -1.54 0.41 5.64
N GLN A 43 -1.32 1.02 4.47
CA GLN A 43 0.01 1.19 3.91
C GLN A 43 0.87 2.15 4.75
N PHE A 44 0.28 3.22 5.27
CA PHE A 44 0.95 4.13 6.20
C PHE A 44 1.34 3.46 7.52
N SER A 45 0.50 2.56 8.05
CA SER A 45 0.83 1.81 9.27
C SER A 45 2.05 0.90 9.08
N VAL A 46 2.13 0.17 7.97
CA VAL A 46 3.32 -0.63 7.62
C VAL A 46 4.54 0.28 7.46
N PHE A 47 4.34 1.44 6.84
CA PHE A 47 5.43 2.35 6.56
C PHE A 47 6.01 3.04 7.80
N LEU A 48 5.16 3.51 8.72
CA LEU A 48 5.57 4.14 9.96
C LEU A 48 6.48 3.19 10.75
N TYR A 49 6.08 1.92 10.84
CA TYR A 49 6.88 0.87 11.46
C TYR A 49 8.23 0.67 10.75
N THR A 50 8.26 0.71 9.41
CA THR A 50 9.53 0.61 8.67
C THR A 50 10.44 1.83 8.87
N SER A 51 9.88 3.03 9.02
CA SER A 51 10.67 4.26 9.22
C SER A 51 11.38 4.30 10.56
N GLU A 52 10.81 3.65 11.59
CA GLU A 52 11.43 3.53 12.92
C GLU A 52 12.64 2.58 12.92
N ILE A 53 12.77 1.72 11.91
CA ILE A 53 13.70 0.58 11.93
C ILE A 53 14.71 0.61 10.76
N TRP A 54 14.49 1.37 9.68
CA TRP A 54 15.23 1.20 8.40
C TRP A 54 15.69 2.47 7.66
N THR A 55 16.86 2.36 6.99
CA THR A 55 17.24 3.09 5.78
C THR A 55 16.68 2.39 4.54
N VAL A 56 15.81 3.06 3.77
CA VAL A 56 15.11 2.46 2.61
C VAL A 56 16.06 2.19 1.44
N GLU A 57 16.39 0.92 1.22
CA GLU A 57 17.15 0.46 0.04
C GLU A 57 16.24 0.29 -1.19
N LYS A 58 16.83 0.20 -2.39
CA LYS A 58 16.09 -0.01 -3.66
C LYS A 58 15.26 -1.30 -3.67
N ALA A 59 15.70 -2.35 -2.99
CA ALA A 59 14.98 -3.63 -2.94
C ALA A 59 13.62 -3.50 -2.23
N ASP A 60 13.56 -2.71 -1.17
CA ASP A 60 12.33 -2.51 -0.39
C ASP A 60 11.34 -1.61 -1.10
N ARG A 61 11.82 -0.66 -1.91
CA ARG A 61 10.94 0.11 -2.81
C ARG A 61 10.20 -0.81 -3.79
N ALA A 62 10.89 -1.80 -4.35
CA ALA A 62 10.25 -2.78 -5.24
C ALA A 62 9.23 -3.66 -4.50
N ARG A 63 9.53 -4.05 -3.25
CA ARG A 63 8.59 -4.79 -2.39
C ARG A 63 7.34 -3.97 -2.04
N ILE A 64 7.51 -2.66 -1.79
CA ILE A 64 6.42 -1.72 -1.50
C ILE A 64 5.56 -1.51 -2.75
N ASP A 65 6.16 -1.26 -3.92
CA ASP A 65 5.43 -1.10 -5.18
C ASP A 65 4.61 -2.38 -5.51
N ALA A 66 5.19 -3.57 -5.26
CA ALA A 66 4.47 -4.84 -5.44
C ALA A 66 3.29 -4.99 -4.46
N PHE A 67 3.47 -4.59 -3.20
CA PHE A 67 2.42 -4.61 -2.19
C PHE A 67 1.30 -3.59 -2.50
N GLU A 68 1.67 -2.41 -2.98
CA GLU A 68 0.74 -1.39 -3.46
C GLU A 68 -0.14 -1.95 -4.58
N MET A 69 0.51 -2.52 -5.60
CA MET A 69 -0.15 -3.13 -6.74
C MET A 69 -1.06 -4.31 -6.37
N TRP A 70 -0.69 -5.09 -5.36
CA TRP A 70 -1.53 -6.17 -4.85
C TRP A 70 -2.80 -5.63 -4.16
N THR A 71 -2.65 -4.58 -3.35
CA THR A 71 -3.74 -3.96 -2.58
C THR A 71 -4.77 -3.31 -3.51
N TRP A 72 -4.32 -2.58 -4.54
CA TRP A 72 -5.20 -1.98 -5.54
C TRP A 72 -5.98 -3.02 -6.36
N ARG A 73 -5.32 -4.09 -6.80
CA ARG A 73 -6.00 -5.20 -7.49
C ARG A 73 -7.08 -5.84 -6.63
N ARG A 74 -6.82 -6.00 -5.32
CA ARG A 74 -7.79 -6.55 -4.36
C ARG A 74 -9.01 -5.64 -4.21
N MET A 75 -8.79 -4.33 -4.08
CA MET A 75 -9.85 -3.33 -3.97
C MET A 75 -10.72 -3.25 -5.24
N LEU A 76 -10.09 -3.23 -6.41
CA LEU A 76 -10.78 -3.19 -7.71
C LEU A 76 -11.34 -4.56 -8.15
N ARG A 77 -11.01 -5.62 -7.41
CA ARG A 77 -11.39 -7.02 -7.70
C ARG A 77 -11.01 -7.45 -9.13
N VAL A 78 -9.90 -6.95 -9.64
CA VAL A 78 -9.41 -7.31 -10.97
C VAL A 78 -9.02 -8.78 -10.95
N PRO A 79 -9.68 -9.64 -11.75
CA PRO A 79 -9.30 -11.05 -11.82
C PRO A 79 -7.92 -11.15 -12.47
N TYR A 80 -7.10 -12.11 -12.02
CA TYR A 80 -5.77 -12.33 -12.56
C TYR A 80 -5.77 -12.58 -14.08
N THR A 81 -6.86 -13.19 -14.58
CA THR A 81 -7.10 -13.47 -16.00
C THR A 81 -7.22 -12.22 -16.88
N ALA A 82 -7.53 -11.05 -16.31
CA ALA A 82 -7.69 -9.83 -17.09
C ALA A 82 -6.37 -9.26 -17.63
N HIS A 83 -5.21 -9.83 -17.24
CA HIS A 83 -3.86 -9.41 -17.69
C HIS A 83 -3.67 -7.88 -17.75
N ARG A 84 -4.28 -7.16 -16.80
CA ARG A 84 -4.24 -5.68 -16.76
C ARG A 84 -2.84 -5.21 -16.40
N THR A 85 -2.35 -4.23 -17.15
CA THR A 85 -1.08 -3.56 -16.87
C THR A 85 -1.21 -2.74 -15.58
N ASN A 86 -0.14 -2.64 -14.81
CA ASN A 86 -0.08 -1.80 -13.59
C ASN A 86 -0.47 -0.34 -13.90
N VAL A 87 -0.12 0.15 -15.08
CA VAL A 87 -0.42 1.51 -15.54
C VAL A 87 -1.92 1.72 -15.72
N SER A 88 -2.62 0.78 -16.36
CA SER A 88 -4.08 0.86 -16.55
C SER A 88 -4.86 0.85 -15.23
N ILE A 89 -4.37 0.11 -14.23
CA ILE A 89 -4.97 0.09 -12.88
C ILE A 89 -4.82 1.44 -12.17
N LEU A 90 -3.65 2.08 -12.31
CA LEU A 90 -3.40 3.39 -11.73
C LEU A 90 -4.19 4.50 -12.43
N ASP A 91 -4.37 4.40 -13.74
CA ASP A 91 -5.18 5.30 -14.56
C ASP A 91 -6.66 5.25 -14.15
N GLU A 92 -7.21 4.05 -13.93
CA GLU A 92 -8.59 3.84 -13.47
C GLU A 92 -8.85 4.41 -12.05
N LEU A 93 -7.80 4.43 -11.21
CA LEU A 93 -7.86 5.06 -9.89
C LEU A 93 -7.81 6.59 -9.96
N GLY A 94 -7.47 7.18 -11.12
CA GLY A 94 -7.32 8.62 -11.28
C GLY A 94 -6.22 9.21 -10.38
N ASN A 95 -5.24 8.39 -9.96
CA ASN A 95 -4.23 8.80 -9.00
C ASN A 95 -2.85 8.98 -9.67
N PRO A 96 -2.45 10.21 -10.02
CA PRO A 96 -1.17 10.47 -10.66
C PRO A 96 0.03 10.33 -9.70
N LYS A 97 -0.19 10.20 -8.38
CA LYS A 97 0.89 10.03 -7.40
C LYS A 97 0.91 8.59 -6.89
N ARG A 98 1.92 7.82 -7.32
CA ARG A 98 2.25 6.52 -6.73
C ARG A 98 2.34 6.67 -5.21
N LEU A 99 1.77 5.73 -4.44
CA LEU A 99 1.92 5.80 -2.99
C LEU A 99 3.38 5.81 -2.61
N SER A 100 4.26 5.06 -3.29
CA SER A 100 5.69 5.08 -2.99
C SER A 100 6.28 6.49 -3.05
N SER A 101 5.77 7.38 -3.90
CA SER A 101 6.17 8.78 -3.96
C SER A 101 5.56 9.62 -2.83
N ILE A 102 4.28 9.42 -2.49
CA ILE A 102 3.63 10.10 -1.34
C ILE A 102 4.29 9.69 -0.03
N VAL A 103 4.53 8.39 0.12
CA VAL A 103 5.15 7.72 1.24
C VAL A 103 6.60 8.14 1.38
N SER A 104 7.37 8.15 0.27
CA SER A 104 8.74 8.71 0.28
C SER A 104 8.75 10.19 0.65
N THR A 105 7.83 10.98 0.10
CA THR A 105 7.71 12.41 0.43
C THR A 105 7.41 12.57 1.91
N ARG A 106 6.43 11.84 2.45
CA ARG A 106 6.07 11.92 3.87
C ARG A 106 7.17 11.40 4.80
N MET A 107 7.94 10.40 4.40
CA MET A 107 9.12 9.98 5.16
C MET A 107 10.19 11.06 5.15
N LEU A 108 10.47 11.65 3.98
CA LEU A 108 11.42 12.75 3.86
C LEU A 108 10.95 13.97 4.68
N THR A 109 9.65 14.27 4.70
CA THR A 109 9.04 15.28 5.56
C THR A 109 9.15 14.91 7.04
N PHE A 110 8.92 13.65 7.41
CA PHE A 110 9.06 13.16 8.80
C PHE A 110 10.51 13.25 9.28
N PHE A 111 11.49 12.82 8.48
CA PHE A 111 12.92 12.94 8.79
C PHE A 111 13.42 14.39 8.70
N GLY A 112 12.83 15.23 7.85
CA GLY A 112 13.22 16.63 7.64
C GLY A 112 12.60 17.64 8.61
N HIS A 113 11.52 17.28 9.31
CA HIS A 113 10.91 18.10 10.39
C HIS A 113 11.49 17.82 11.78
N ILE A 114 12.45 16.89 11.94
CA ILE A 114 13.15 16.61 13.21
C ILE A 114 14.49 17.38 13.24
N HIS A 115 14.51 18.61 12.73
CA HIS A 115 15.62 19.54 12.95
C HIS A 115 15.09 20.91 13.36
#